data_AF-A0A6J5K5I5-F1
#
_entry.id   AF-A0A6J5K5I5-F1
#
_cell.length_a   1.000
_cell.length_b   1.000
_cell.length_c   1.000
_cell.angle_alpha   90.00
_cell.angle_beta   90.00
_cell.angle_gamma   90.00
#
_symmetry.space_group_name_H-M   'P 1'
#
loop_
_entity.id
_entity.type
_entity.pdbx_description
1 polymer ?
#
loop_
_entity_poly.entity_id
_entity_poly.type
_entity_poly.pdbx_seq_one_letter_code
_entity_poly.pdbx_strand_id
1 'polypeptide(L)'
;MQDWVTEDPMHFLRSMKTATQLHAEAFTICTTCEQQPWFSFFFDGTGNNLKVDEPLKKLSNIARLYKGHIANESPLIVPLYYPGVGTPLDTSNAHWWEKIRDSEALGGARD
;
A
#
# COMPACT_ATOMS: atom_id res chain seq x y z
N MET A 1 -34.99 24.64 13.80
CA MET A 1 -35.28 23.60 12.81
C MET A 1 -34.51 24.02 11.57
N GLN A 2 -33.30 23.48 11.38
CA GLN A 2 -32.42 23.85 10.27
C GLN A 2 -32.96 23.24 8.98
N ASP A 3 -33.05 24.06 7.93
CA ASP A 3 -33.40 23.65 6.57
C ASP A 3 -32.20 22.93 5.93
N TRP A 4 -32.35 21.63 5.65
CA TRP A 4 -31.30 20.75 5.13
C TRP A 4 -31.42 20.47 3.63
N VAL A 5 -32.14 21.30 2.86
CA VAL A 5 -32.21 21.14 1.40
C VAL A 5 -32.35 22.52 0.74
N THR A 6 -31.22 23.13 0.40
CA THR A 6 -31.05 23.94 -0.83
C THR A 6 -29.58 24.39 -0.90
N GLU A 7 -28.68 23.45 -1.19
CA GLU A 7 -27.46 23.85 -1.87
C GLU A 7 -27.88 24.26 -3.29
N ASP A 8 -27.99 25.57 -3.50
CA ASP A 8 -28.23 26.18 -4.80
C ASP A 8 -27.18 25.63 -5.79
N PRO A 9 -27.58 24.94 -6.87
CA PRO A 9 -26.66 24.41 -7.88
C PRO A 9 -25.72 25.49 -8.43
N MET A 10 -26.17 26.75 -8.42
CA MET A 10 -25.36 27.89 -8.84
C MET A 10 -24.21 28.20 -7.88
N HIS A 11 -24.33 27.86 -6.60
CA HIS A 11 -23.25 27.98 -5.63
C HIS A 11 -22.13 26.97 -5.93
N PHE A 12 -22.49 25.71 -6.17
CA PHE A 12 -21.54 24.67 -6.57
C PHE A 12 -20.83 25.03 -7.88
N LEU A 13 -21.60 25.47 -8.90
CA LEU A 13 -21.04 25.89 -10.18
C LEU A 13 -20.13 27.12 -10.05
N ARG A 14 -20.45 28.07 -9.17
CA ARG A 14 -19.59 29.22 -8.86
C ARG A 14 -18.30 28.81 -8.16
N SER A 15 -18.37 27.90 -7.19
CA SER A 15 -17.19 27.36 -6.51
C SER A 15 -16.26 26.64 -7.48
N MET A 16 -16.80 25.78 -8.37
CA MET A 16 -16.02 25.12 -9.40
C MET A 16 -15.40 26.10 -10.41
N LYS A 17 -16.16 27.10 -10.86
CA LYS A 17 -15.66 28.14 -11.77
C LYS A 17 -14.56 28.99 -11.12
N THR A 18 -14.71 29.31 -9.84
CA THR A 18 -13.73 30.11 -9.10
C THR A 18 -12.44 29.32 -8.84
N ALA A 19 -12.56 28.04 -8.48
CA ALA A 19 -11.40 27.15 -8.35
C ALA A 19 -10.64 27.01 -9.67
N THR A 20 -11.35 26.77 -10.78
CA THR A 20 -10.73 26.66 -12.11
C THR A 20 -10.09 27.95 -12.59
N GLN A 21 -10.64 29.12 -12.26
CA GLN A 21 -10.06 30.42 -12.61
C GLN A 21 -8.85 30.80 -11.75
N LEU A 22 -8.86 30.49 -10.44
CA LEU A 22 -7.70 30.72 -9.57
C LEU A 22 -6.50 29.83 -9.91
N HIS A 23 -6.74 28.68 -10.55
CA HIS A 23 -5.70 27.73 -10.96
C HIS A 23 -5.31 27.81 -12.45
N ALA A 24 -5.75 28.84 -13.17
CA ALA A 24 -5.60 28.94 -14.62
C ALA A 24 -4.15 29.09 -15.13
N GLU A 25 -3.18 29.46 -14.28
CA GLU A 25 -1.80 29.76 -14.75
C GLU A 25 -0.70 28.78 -14.31
N ALA A 26 -0.99 27.74 -13.53
CA ALA A 26 0.03 26.70 -13.25
C ALA A 26 -0.53 25.38 -12.71
N PHE A 27 -1.75 24.98 -13.10
CA PHE A 27 -2.06 23.55 -12.99
C PHE A 27 -1.43 22.84 -14.19
N THR A 28 -0.13 22.53 -14.08
CA THR A 28 0.31 21.24 -14.63
C THR A 28 -0.59 20.25 -13.94
N ILE A 29 -1.62 19.78 -14.64
CA ILE A 29 -2.46 18.69 -14.17
C ILE A 29 -1.47 17.55 -13.95
N CYS A 30 -1.03 17.37 -12.70
CA CYS A 30 -0.54 16.09 -12.27
C CYS A 30 -1.76 15.19 -12.46
N THR A 31 -1.84 14.56 -13.65
CA THR A 31 -2.71 13.44 -13.89
C THR A 31 -2.37 12.50 -12.76
N THR A 32 -3.22 12.46 -11.73
CA THR A 32 -3.07 11.56 -10.60
C THR A 32 -2.86 10.19 -11.19
N CYS A 33 -1.63 9.68 -11.12
CA CYS A 33 -1.32 8.37 -11.63
C CYS A 33 -2.09 7.42 -10.73
N GLU A 34 -3.25 6.93 -11.17
CA GLU A 34 -3.96 5.90 -10.42
C GLU A 34 -3.06 4.66 -10.42
N GLN A 35 -2.58 4.31 -9.23
CA GLN A 35 -1.71 3.17 -9.02
C GLN A 35 -2.47 2.17 -8.16
N GLN A 36 -2.49 0.91 -8.61
CA GLN A 36 -3.12 -0.19 -7.89
C GLN A 36 -2.03 -1.11 -7.33
N PRO A 37 -1.53 -0.85 -6.10
CA PRO A 37 -0.56 -1.74 -5.49
C PRO A 37 -1.21 -3.03 -5.00
N TRP A 38 -0.51 -4.14 -5.17
CA TRP A 38 -0.87 -5.48 -4.73
C TRP A 38 0.10 -5.95 -3.64
N PHE A 39 -0.41 -6.08 -2.43
CA PHE A 39 0.34 -6.64 -1.31
C PHE A 39 -0.11 -8.08 -1.06
N SER A 40 0.85 -9.00 -1.02
CA SER A 40 0.58 -10.42 -0.79
C SER A 40 1.31 -10.91 0.45
N PHE A 41 0.56 -11.46 1.40
CA PHE A 41 1.07 -11.92 2.70
C PHE A 41 1.07 -13.44 2.74
N PHE A 42 2.24 -14.03 2.99
CA PHE A 42 2.45 -15.48 3.01
C PHE A 42 2.83 -15.93 4.42
N PHE A 43 1.84 -16.44 5.15
CA PHE A 43 2.03 -17.00 6.49
C PHE A 43 2.30 -18.50 6.40
N ASP A 44 3.50 -18.93 6.80
CA ASP A 44 3.86 -20.35 6.75
C ASP A 44 3.31 -21.14 7.94
N GLY A 45 3.25 -22.46 7.79
CA GLY A 45 2.79 -23.39 8.83
C GLY A 45 3.82 -23.60 9.94
N THR A 46 3.35 -24.07 11.10
CA THR A 46 4.18 -24.41 12.27
C THR A 46 5.43 -25.21 11.90
N GLY A 47 6.59 -24.79 12.39
CA GLY A 47 7.86 -25.45 12.16
C GLY A 47 8.46 -25.26 10.75
N ASN A 48 7.81 -24.51 9.85
CA ASN A 48 8.33 -24.21 8.53
C ASN A 48 8.97 -22.81 8.48
N ASN A 49 10.08 -22.69 7.77
CA ASN A 49 10.80 -21.45 7.59
C ASN A 49 11.59 -21.48 6.28
N LEU A 50 11.26 -20.55 5.38
CA LEU A 50 11.88 -20.45 4.05
C LEU A 50 13.41 -20.52 4.10
N LYS A 51 14.06 -19.73 4.96
CA LYS A 51 15.53 -19.65 5.03
C LYS A 51 16.16 -20.96 5.53
N VAL A 52 15.48 -21.66 6.44
CA VAL A 52 15.98 -22.92 7.03
C VAL A 52 15.70 -24.10 6.11
N ASP A 53 14.52 -24.14 5.50
CA ASP A 53 14.04 -25.29 4.72
C ASP A 53 14.53 -25.29 3.27
N GLU A 54 14.91 -24.14 2.72
CA GLU A 54 15.45 -24.00 1.36
C GLU A 54 16.70 -24.86 1.10
N PRO A 55 17.79 -24.76 1.90
CA PRO A 55 18.96 -25.62 1.71
C PRO A 55 18.66 -27.11 1.90
N LEU A 56 17.62 -27.43 2.69
CA LEU A 56 17.16 -28.80 2.95
C LEU A 56 16.22 -29.35 1.85
N LYS A 57 15.86 -28.53 0.85
CA LYS A 57 14.89 -28.88 -0.22
C LYS A 57 13.53 -29.32 0.33
N LYS A 58 13.10 -28.74 1.46
CA LYS A 58 11.87 -29.11 2.19
C LYS A 58 10.90 -27.93 2.29
N LEU A 59 10.81 -27.12 1.23
CA LEU A 59 9.93 -25.96 1.23
C LEU A 59 8.46 -26.35 1.37
N SER A 60 7.74 -25.65 2.24
CA SER A 60 6.29 -25.73 2.34
C SER A 60 5.63 -25.23 1.05
N ASN A 61 4.34 -25.54 0.87
CA ASN A 61 3.58 -24.99 -0.25
C ASN A 61 3.51 -23.45 -0.20
N ILE A 62 3.44 -22.85 0.99
CA ILE A 62 3.41 -21.40 1.16
C ILE A 62 4.74 -20.77 0.74
N ALA A 63 5.86 -21.34 1.18
CA ALA A 63 7.20 -20.90 0.77
C ALA A 63 7.37 -21.02 -0.76
N ARG A 64 6.84 -22.07 -1.38
CA ARG A 64 6.86 -22.25 -2.84
C ARG A 64 5.99 -21.20 -3.56
N LEU A 65 4.82 -20.87 -3.03
CA LEU A 65 3.97 -19.81 -3.57
C LEU A 65 4.63 -18.43 -3.47
N TYR A 66 5.25 -18.13 -2.32
CA TYR A 66 6.02 -16.89 -2.15
C TYR A 66 7.16 -16.78 -3.17
N LYS A 67 7.95 -17.84 -3.35
CA LYS A 67 9.04 -17.85 -4.35
C LYS A 67 8.53 -17.77 -5.80
N GLY A 68 7.35 -18.32 -6.06
CA GLY A 68 6.69 -18.26 -7.36
C GLY A 68 5.93 -16.97 -7.61
N HIS A 69 5.79 -16.10 -6.60
CA HIS A 69 5.10 -14.83 -6.75
C HIS A 69 5.89 -13.88 -7.65
N ILE A 70 5.18 -13.14 -8.50
CA ILE A 70 5.78 -12.14 -9.38
C ILE A 70 6.43 -11.05 -8.50
N ALA A 71 7.73 -10.81 -8.69
CA ALA A 71 8.50 -9.80 -7.95
C ALA A 71 9.02 -8.66 -8.84
N ASN A 72 8.72 -8.70 -10.15
CA ASN A 72 9.35 -7.82 -11.14
C ASN A 72 8.66 -6.44 -11.29
N GLU A 73 7.60 -6.16 -10.55
CA GLU A 73 6.82 -4.91 -10.65
C GLU A 73 6.82 -4.13 -9.32
N SER A 74 7.97 -4.06 -8.64
CA SER A 74 8.15 -3.14 -7.52
C SER A 74 8.14 -1.69 -8.04
N PRO A 75 7.41 -0.74 -7.42
CA PRO A 75 6.81 -0.81 -6.08
C PRO A 75 5.36 -1.30 -6.01
N LEU A 76 4.72 -1.63 -7.14
CA LEU A 76 3.29 -1.95 -7.17
C LEU A 76 2.98 -3.36 -6.65
N ILE A 77 3.82 -4.36 -6.91
CA ILE A 77 3.59 -5.74 -6.45
C ILE A 77 4.59 -6.09 -5.35
N VAL A 78 4.10 -6.31 -4.13
CA VAL A 78 4.92 -6.51 -2.93
C VAL A 78 4.55 -7.82 -2.22
N PRO A 79 5.36 -8.89 -2.35
CA PRO A 79 5.21 -10.10 -1.56
C PRO A 79 5.93 -10.00 -0.21
N LEU A 80 5.27 -10.47 0.84
CA LEU A 80 5.77 -10.49 2.22
C LEU A 80 5.64 -11.91 2.79
N TYR A 81 6.76 -12.51 3.20
CA TYR A 81 6.80 -13.86 3.79
C TYR A 81 7.02 -13.81 5.30
N TYR A 82 6.24 -14.60 6.03
CA TYR A 82 6.30 -14.75 7.47
C TYR A 82 6.58 -16.20 7.84
N PRO A 83 7.68 -16.49 8.56
CA PRO A 83 8.01 -17.85 8.95
C PRO A 83 6.97 -18.38 9.95
N GLY A 84 6.79 -19.70 9.93
CA GLY A 84 5.84 -20.38 10.79
C GLY A 84 6.26 -20.34 12.26
N VAL A 85 5.27 -20.39 13.14
CA VAL A 85 5.49 -20.43 14.59
C VAL A 85 6.40 -21.61 14.99
N GLY A 86 7.20 -21.42 16.04
CA GLY A 86 8.17 -22.42 16.49
C GLY A 86 9.46 -22.47 15.67
N THR A 87 9.68 -21.50 14.77
CA THR A 87 10.95 -21.31 14.05
C THR A 87 11.57 -19.95 14.38
N PRO A 88 12.88 -19.75 14.12
CA PRO A 88 13.51 -18.44 14.33
C PRO A 88 12.85 -17.36 13.48
N LEU A 89 12.40 -16.29 14.14
CA LEU A 89 11.98 -15.05 13.49
C LEU A 89 13.16 -14.07 13.54
N ASP A 90 13.53 -13.52 12.40
CA ASP A 90 14.52 -12.45 12.34
C ASP A 90 13.88 -11.14 12.80
N THR A 91 13.95 -10.87 14.11
CA THR A 91 13.38 -9.68 14.75
C THR A 91 14.21 -8.42 14.52
N SER A 92 15.42 -8.54 13.98
CA SER A 92 16.30 -7.40 13.71
C SER A 92 15.78 -6.51 12.56
N ASN A 93 14.87 -7.04 11.75
CA ASN A 93 14.17 -6.32 10.70
C ASN A 93 12.74 -5.93 11.14
N ALA A 94 12.63 -5.27 12.29
CA ALA A 94 11.37 -4.68 12.76
C ALA A 94 10.86 -3.55 11.85
N HIS A 95 11.66 -3.09 10.88
CA HIS A 95 11.33 -2.03 9.95
C HIS A 95 10.13 -2.35 9.02
N TRP A 96 9.57 -3.57 9.08
CA TRP A 96 8.41 -3.97 8.28
C TRP A 96 7.12 -3.19 8.64
N TRP A 97 6.91 -2.81 9.90
CA TRP A 97 5.78 -1.97 10.29
C TRP A 97 6.04 -0.48 9.99
N GLU A 98 7.30 -0.06 9.97
CA GLU A 98 7.71 1.30 9.55
C GLU A 98 7.36 1.54 8.06
N LYS A 99 7.57 0.54 7.21
CA LYS A 99 7.16 0.58 5.79
C LYS A 99 5.65 0.68 5.54
N ILE A 100 4.82 0.23 6.48
CA ILE A 100 3.35 0.38 6.41
C ILE A 100 2.93 1.78 6.91
N ARG A 101 3.67 2.34 7.87
CA ARG A 101 3.38 3.63 8.52
C ARG A 101 3.80 4.83 7.68
N ASP A 102 4.86 4.72 6.86
CA ASP A 102 5.37 5.83 6.04
C ASP A 102 4.50 6.21 4.82
N SER A 103 3.26 5.72 4.75
CA SER A 103 2.26 6.28 3.80
C SER A 103 1.94 7.76 4.08
N GLU A 104 2.30 8.29 5.26
CA GLU A 104 2.23 9.73 5.58
C GLU A 104 3.17 10.60 4.72
N ALA A 105 4.25 10.04 4.13
CA ALA A 105 5.10 10.80 3.22
C ALA A 105 4.41 11.19 1.89
N LEU A 106 3.24 10.60 1.60
CA LEU A 106 2.37 10.93 0.47
C LEU A 106 1.09 11.70 0.88
N GLY A 107 0.99 12.15 2.13
CA GLY A 107 -0.22 12.81 2.63
C GLY A 107 0.00 13.60 3.91
N GLY A 108 1.12 14.33 4.00
CA GLY A 108 1.35 15.29 5.07
C GLY A 108 0.49 16.53 4.88
N ALA A 109 -0.65 16.58 5.56
CA ALA A 109 -1.30 17.82 5.92
C ALA A 109 -0.26 18.78 6.55
N ARG A 110 -0.24 20.02 6.08
CA ARG A 110 0.44 21.12 6.78
C ARG A 110 -0.55 22.27 6.91
N ASP A 111 -0.72 22.61 8.18
CA ASP A 111 -1.41 23.73 8.84
C ASP A 111 -1.47 25.04 8.04
#